data_AF-A0A2D4EUI9-F1
#
_entry.id   AF-A0A2D4EUI9-F1
#
_cell.length_a   1.000
_cell.length_b   1.000
_cell.length_c   1.000
_cell.angle_alpha   90.00
_cell.angle_beta   90.00
_cell.angle_gamma   90.00
#
_symmetry.space_group_name_H-M   'P 1'
#
loop_
_entity.id
_entity.type
_entity.pdbx_description
1 polymer ?
#
loop_
_entity_poly.entity_id
_entity_poly.type
_entity_poly.pdbx_seq_one_letter_code
_entity_poly.pdbx_strand_id
1 'polypeptide(L)'
;KCWGKCNKPSFFQNRTRPRYFLQQVERFWMQSNAVIVVLAGFGFSLLFFLGEILIGNSRMIYSLEWLLAAVLVTAQIYSNYSVCDQSNNKVVDRFAMNLLSSMPPDAIILLRGDLPGNSLRYMHHCEGIRPDITLVDQEMMTYHWYLPKLAKHLPGVTFPGDRWNPVEGPLPDGTITFNLHHFLKVNRHKDTFVCIGLHEG
;
A
#
# COMPACT_ATOMS: atom_id res chain seq x y z
N LYS A 1 -37.78 2.83 -0.07
CA LYS A 1 -38.00 1.43 -0.49
C LYS A 1 -36.93 1.05 -1.50
N CYS A 2 -35.85 0.42 -1.06
CA CYS A 2 -35.11 -0.60 -1.80
C CYS A 2 -34.46 -1.47 -0.73
N TRP A 3 -35.02 -2.67 -0.59
CA TRP A 3 -34.62 -3.71 0.35
C TRP A 3 -33.39 -4.45 -0.19
N GLY A 4 -32.52 -4.88 0.72
CA GLY A 4 -31.45 -5.82 0.41
C GLY A 4 -30.85 -6.38 1.69
N LYS A 5 -31.64 -7.21 2.42
CA LYS A 5 -31.13 -8.09 3.48
C LYS A 5 -29.95 -8.90 2.92
N CYS A 6 -28.74 -8.64 3.42
CA CYS A 6 -27.58 -9.47 3.12
C CYS A 6 -27.65 -10.72 4.01
N ASN A 7 -28.49 -11.69 3.64
CA ASN A 7 -28.37 -13.06 4.11
C ASN A 7 -27.03 -13.59 3.59
N LYS A 8 -26.06 -13.85 4.48
CA LYS A 8 -24.82 -14.57 4.15
C LYS A 8 -25.17 -15.93 3.54
N PRO A 9 -24.91 -16.20 2.25
CA PRO A 9 -24.88 -17.56 1.75
C PRO A 9 -23.48 -18.11 2.01
N SER A 10 -23.39 -19.08 2.91
CA SER A 10 -22.21 -19.90 3.21
C SER A 10 -21.81 -20.82 2.03
N PHE A 11 -21.64 -20.24 0.85
CA PHE A 11 -21.33 -20.99 -0.39
C PHE A 11 -20.31 -20.32 -1.32
N PHE A 12 -19.73 -19.19 -0.94
CA PHE A 12 -18.73 -18.47 -1.74
C PHE A 12 -17.34 -18.44 -1.09
N GLN A 13 -16.82 -19.60 -0.69
CA GLN A 13 -15.51 -19.67 -0.03
C GLN A 13 -14.45 -20.50 -0.77
N ASN A 14 -14.64 -20.91 -2.03
CA ASN A 14 -13.70 -21.90 -2.59
C ASN A 14 -13.30 -21.83 -4.09
N ARG A 15 -13.38 -20.69 -4.81
CA ARG A 15 -12.93 -20.73 -6.23
C ARG A 15 -12.40 -19.48 -6.93
N THR A 16 -11.89 -18.46 -6.23
CA THR A 16 -11.23 -17.28 -6.88
C THR A 16 -9.99 -16.75 -6.14
N ARG A 17 -9.42 -17.53 -5.20
CA ARG A 17 -8.27 -17.09 -4.39
C ARG A 17 -6.85 -17.19 -4.96
N PRO A 18 -6.53 -17.79 -6.14
CA PRO A 18 -5.12 -17.93 -6.51
C PRO A 18 -4.49 -16.60 -6.99
N ARG A 19 -5.19 -15.80 -7.80
CA ARG A 19 -4.57 -14.66 -8.49
C ARG A 19 -4.25 -13.48 -7.57
N TYR A 20 -5.15 -13.13 -6.64
CA TYR A 20 -4.92 -12.03 -5.70
C TYR A 20 -3.83 -12.35 -4.67
N PHE A 21 -3.73 -13.61 -4.23
CA PHE A 21 -2.72 -14.02 -3.27
C PHE A 21 -1.33 -14.07 -3.90
N LEU A 22 -1.22 -14.60 -5.13
CA LEU A 22 0.02 -14.60 -5.91
C LEU A 22 0.56 -13.17 -6.06
N GLN A 23 -0.29 -12.22 -6.44
CA GLN A 23 0.13 -10.84 -6.67
C GLN A 23 0.63 -10.11 -5.40
N GLN A 24 0.13 -10.52 -4.22
CA GLN A 24 0.66 -10.02 -2.95
C GLN A 24 2.00 -10.67 -2.61
N VAL A 25 2.12 -11.99 -2.80
CA VAL A 25 3.33 -12.74 -2.48
C VAL A 25 4.49 -12.44 -3.45
N GLU A 26 4.20 -12.21 -4.73
CA GLU A 26 5.18 -11.87 -5.77
C GLU A 26 6.03 -10.65 -5.41
N ARG A 27 5.46 -9.66 -4.71
CA ARG A 27 6.21 -8.48 -4.25
C ARG A 27 7.30 -8.83 -3.24
N PHE A 28 7.12 -9.90 -2.47
CA PHE A 28 8.12 -10.39 -1.52
C PHE A 28 9.22 -11.24 -2.19
N TRP A 29 9.05 -11.65 -3.45
CA TRP A 29 10.04 -12.45 -4.18
C TRP A 29 11.21 -11.63 -4.74
N MET A 30 11.18 -10.31 -4.59
CA MET A 30 12.30 -9.45 -4.99
C MET A 30 13.62 -9.86 -4.33
N GLN A 31 13.59 -10.37 -3.10
CA GLN A 31 14.78 -10.86 -2.39
C GLN A 31 15.41 -12.09 -3.08
N SER A 32 14.59 -13.06 -3.49
CA SER A 32 15.07 -14.26 -4.20
C SER A 32 15.63 -13.92 -5.57
N ASN A 33 15.00 -12.97 -6.29
CA ASN A 33 15.48 -12.51 -7.58
C ASN A 33 16.86 -11.84 -7.47
N ALA A 34 17.12 -11.09 -6.39
CA ALA A 34 18.44 -10.48 -6.16
C ALA A 34 19.55 -11.54 -6.04
N VAL A 35 19.28 -12.66 -5.36
CA VAL A 35 20.24 -13.78 -5.26
C VAL A 35 20.56 -14.36 -6.63
N ILE A 36 19.53 -14.58 -7.47
CA ILE A 36 19.70 -15.10 -8.83
C ILE A 36 20.53 -14.14 -9.70
N VAL A 37 20.28 -12.83 -9.61
CA VAL A 37 21.03 -11.82 -10.36
C VAL A 37 22.51 -11.81 -9.96
N VAL A 38 22.80 -11.92 -8.66
CA VAL A 38 24.18 -11.99 -8.15
C VAL A 38 24.89 -13.25 -8.65
N LEU A 39 24.25 -14.42 -8.55
CA LEU A 39 24.80 -15.68 -9.05
C LEU A 39 25.00 -15.66 -10.58
N ALA A 40 24.07 -15.07 -11.33
CA ALA A 40 24.19 -14.90 -12.77
C ALA A 40 25.37 -13.99 -13.14
N GLY A 41 25.59 -12.90 -12.39
CA GLY A 41 26.74 -12.01 -12.55
C GLY A 41 28.07 -12.72 -12.27
N PHE A 42 28.15 -13.53 -11.20
CA PHE A 42 29.33 -14.36 -10.93
C PHE A 42 29.59 -15.40 -12.03
N GLY A 43 28.54 -16.08 -12.50
CA GLY A 43 28.64 -17.03 -13.61
C GLY A 43 29.12 -16.36 -14.90
N PHE A 44 28.61 -15.17 -15.20
CA PHE A 44 29.03 -14.37 -16.34
C PHE A 44 30.51 -13.99 -16.26
N SER A 45 30.96 -13.46 -15.12
CA SER A 45 32.37 -13.09 -14.91
C SER A 45 33.31 -14.31 -14.98
N LEU A 46 32.92 -15.45 -14.40
CA LEU A 46 33.70 -16.68 -14.46
C LEU A 46 33.87 -17.20 -15.91
N LEU A 47 32.83 -17.11 -16.73
CA LEU A 47 32.90 -17.52 -18.14
C LEU A 47 33.91 -16.69 -18.94
N PHE A 48 33.92 -15.37 -18.75
CA PHE A 48 34.87 -14.48 -19.41
C PHE A 48 36.30 -14.66 -18.88
N PHE A 49 36.47 -14.92 -17.58
CA PHE A 49 37.77 -15.26 -16.99
C PHE A 49 38.35 -16.57 -17.58
N LEU A 50 37.53 -17.62 -17.73
CA LEU A 50 37.97 -18.86 -18.40
C LEU A 50 38.30 -18.63 -19.88
N GLY A 51 37.52 -17.78 -20.57
CA GLY A 51 37.79 -17.37 -21.94
C GLY A 51 39.12 -16.62 -22.11
N GLU A 52 39.48 -15.78 -21.13
CA GLU A 52 40.77 -15.10 -21.09
C GLU A 52 41.94 -16.10 -21.04
N ILE A 53 41.85 -17.11 -20.17
CA ILE A 53 42.89 -18.14 -20.01
C ILE A 53 43.10 -18.94 -21.30
N LEU A 54 42.03 -19.23 -22.05
CA LEU A 54 42.09 -20.04 -23.27
C LEU A 54 42.60 -19.27 -24.49
N ILE A 55 42.22 -17.99 -24.63
CA ILE A 55 42.49 -17.18 -25.84
C ILE A 55 43.76 -16.32 -25.68
N GLY A 56 44.15 -15.98 -24.44
CA GLY A 56 45.39 -15.26 -24.14
C GLY A 56 45.40 -13.77 -24.50
N ASN A 57 44.27 -13.19 -24.94
CA ASN A 57 44.16 -11.77 -25.32
C ASN A 57 43.17 -11.01 -24.40
N SER A 58 43.64 -10.61 -23.22
CA SER A 58 42.84 -9.99 -22.16
C SER A 58 42.05 -8.75 -22.62
N ARG A 59 42.66 -7.85 -23.40
CA ARG A 59 42.01 -6.59 -23.80
C ARG A 59 40.76 -6.82 -24.66
N MET A 60 40.81 -7.80 -25.55
CA MET A 60 39.68 -8.14 -26.41
C MET A 60 38.53 -8.78 -25.62
N ILE A 61 38.86 -9.66 -24.67
CA ILE A 61 37.88 -10.34 -23.82
C ILE A 61 37.16 -9.36 -22.90
N TYR A 62 37.87 -8.44 -22.23
CA TYR A 62 37.22 -7.40 -21.42
C TYR A 62 36.33 -6.49 -22.25
N SER A 63 36.77 -6.09 -23.45
CA SER A 63 35.95 -5.26 -24.35
C SER A 63 34.66 -5.97 -24.77
N LEU A 64 34.74 -7.29 -25.03
CA LEU A 64 33.60 -8.11 -25.38
C LEU A 64 32.66 -8.35 -24.19
N GLU A 65 33.21 -8.57 -22.99
CA GLU A 65 32.43 -8.71 -21.74
C GLU A 65 31.55 -7.48 -21.51
N TRP A 66 32.14 -6.29 -21.53
CA TRP A 66 31.42 -5.03 -21.34
C TRP A 66 30.39 -4.78 -22.44
N LEU A 67 30.74 -5.06 -23.70
CA LEU A 67 29.81 -4.91 -24.82
C LEU A 67 28.62 -5.86 -24.66
N LEU A 68 28.86 -7.13 -24.33
CA LEU A 68 27.81 -8.12 -24.16
C LEU A 68 26.92 -7.77 -22.96
N ALA A 69 27.51 -7.36 -21.83
CA ALA A 69 26.76 -6.91 -20.67
C ALA A 69 25.85 -5.71 -21.00
N ALA A 70 26.38 -4.70 -21.71
CA ALA A 70 25.60 -3.54 -22.14
C ALA A 70 24.45 -3.92 -23.08
N VAL A 71 24.69 -4.83 -24.04
CA VAL A 71 23.66 -5.33 -24.95
C VAL A 71 22.56 -6.08 -24.19
N LEU A 72 22.93 -6.97 -23.26
CA LEU A 72 21.97 -7.74 -22.47
C LEU A 72 21.08 -6.84 -21.61
N VAL A 73 21.68 -5.86 -20.92
CA VAL A 73 20.92 -4.89 -20.10
C VAL A 73 19.99 -4.06 -20.98
N THR A 74 20.48 -3.55 -22.11
CA THR A 74 19.69 -2.72 -23.03
C THR A 74 18.52 -3.52 -23.63
N ALA A 75 18.77 -4.77 -24.03
CA ALA A 75 17.74 -5.65 -24.56
C ALA A 75 16.64 -5.96 -23.53
N GLN A 76 17.03 -6.20 -22.27
CA GLN A 76 16.08 -6.42 -21.17
C GLN A 76 15.22 -5.18 -20.91
N ILE A 77 15.83 -3.99 -20.84
CA ILE A 77 15.10 -2.73 -20.66
C ILE A 77 14.11 -2.54 -21.81
N TYR A 78 14.58 -2.66 -23.06
CA TYR A 78 13.73 -2.45 -24.24
C TYR A 78 12.55 -3.43 -24.30
N SER A 79 12.81 -4.72 -24.08
CA SER A 79 11.77 -5.75 -24.13
C SER A 79 10.71 -5.59 -23.04
N ASN A 80 11.09 -5.10 -21.86
CA ASN A 80 10.19 -5.00 -20.73
C ASN A 80 9.59 -3.59 -20.56
N TYR A 81 10.08 -2.60 -21.29
CA TYR A 81 9.66 -1.20 -21.18
C TYR A 81 8.15 -1.04 -21.32
N SER A 82 7.55 -1.62 -22.37
CA SER A 82 6.11 -1.46 -22.62
C SER A 82 5.22 -2.07 -21.53
N VAL A 83 5.71 -3.08 -20.80
CA VAL A 83 4.95 -3.72 -19.71
C VAL A 83 5.10 -2.93 -18.41
N CYS A 84 6.29 -2.37 -18.19
CA CYS A 84 6.60 -1.55 -17.02
C CYS A 84 6.18 -0.08 -17.17
N ASP A 85 5.85 0.39 -18.36
CA ASP A 85 5.38 1.75 -18.57
C ASP A 85 4.02 1.95 -17.87
N GLN A 86 4.06 2.76 -16.82
CA GLN A 86 2.89 3.16 -16.03
C GLN A 86 2.62 4.67 -16.14
N SER A 87 3.22 5.35 -17.12
CA SER A 87 3.09 6.81 -17.33
C SER A 87 1.64 7.28 -17.44
N ASN A 88 0.77 6.44 -18.01
CA ASN A 88 -0.66 6.72 -18.17
C ASN A 88 -1.56 6.08 -17.09
N ASN A 89 -0.98 5.41 -16.08
CA ASN A 89 -1.76 4.79 -15.01
C ASN A 89 -2.25 5.83 -14.00
N LYS A 90 -3.42 6.41 -14.28
CA LYS A 90 -4.12 7.34 -13.39
C LYS A 90 -5.25 6.69 -12.61
N VAL A 91 -5.26 5.37 -12.45
CA VAL A 91 -6.36 4.66 -11.78
C VAL A 91 -6.46 5.07 -10.30
N VAL A 92 -5.32 5.11 -9.61
CA VAL A 92 -5.24 5.48 -8.19
C VAL A 92 -5.54 6.97 -7.98
N ASP A 93 -5.04 7.81 -8.90
CA ASP A 93 -5.30 9.26 -8.93
C ASP A 93 -6.81 9.55 -9.06
N ARG A 94 -7.45 8.98 -10.09
CA ARG A 94 -8.89 9.12 -10.31
C ARG A 94 -9.71 8.57 -9.17
N PHE A 95 -9.29 7.45 -8.57
CA PHE A 95 -9.95 6.88 -7.40
C PHE A 95 -9.95 7.86 -6.22
N ALA A 96 -8.79 8.41 -5.86
CA ALA A 96 -8.67 9.35 -4.74
C ALA A 96 -9.42 10.67 -5.04
N MET A 97 -9.27 11.21 -6.25
CA MET A 97 -9.94 12.45 -6.65
C MET A 97 -11.47 12.31 -6.60
N ASN A 98 -12.01 11.24 -7.20
CA ASN A 98 -13.46 11.00 -7.21
C ASN A 98 -14.00 10.77 -5.79
N LEU A 99 -13.22 10.12 -4.92
CA LEU A 99 -13.64 9.89 -3.54
C LEU A 99 -13.67 11.21 -2.76
N LEU A 100 -12.61 12.02 -2.84
CA LEU A 100 -12.52 13.32 -2.15
C LEU A 100 -13.55 14.32 -2.69
N SER A 101 -13.81 14.33 -4.00
CA SER A 101 -14.79 15.24 -4.61
C SER A 101 -16.23 14.92 -4.23
N SER A 102 -16.53 13.66 -3.87
CA SER A 102 -17.87 13.21 -3.52
C SER A 102 -18.24 13.48 -2.05
N MET A 103 -17.29 13.93 -1.23
CA MET A 103 -17.49 14.12 0.21
C MET A 103 -18.04 15.52 0.52
N PRO A 104 -18.96 15.65 1.48
CA PRO A 104 -19.43 16.95 1.92
C PRO A 104 -18.29 17.77 2.58
N PRO A 105 -18.46 19.09 2.73
CA PRO A 105 -17.49 19.92 3.43
C PRO A 105 -17.24 19.45 4.87
N ASP A 106 -15.98 19.51 5.32
CA ASP A 106 -15.57 19.18 6.71
C ASP A 106 -15.90 17.74 7.17
N ALA A 107 -15.98 16.80 6.23
CA ALA A 107 -16.26 15.39 6.52
C ALA A 107 -15.06 14.64 7.13
N ILE A 108 -15.34 13.60 7.91
CA ILE A 108 -14.34 12.63 8.38
C ILE A 108 -14.42 11.37 7.51
N ILE A 109 -13.29 10.90 6.99
CA ILE A 109 -13.19 9.64 6.25
C ILE A 109 -12.37 8.63 7.05
N LEU A 110 -13.01 7.52 7.41
CA LEU A 110 -12.39 6.35 8.00
C LEU A 110 -11.80 5.47 6.90
N LEU A 111 -10.47 5.45 6.81
CA LEU A 111 -9.72 4.70 5.81
C LEU A 111 -9.38 3.30 6.33
N ARG A 112 -9.38 2.33 5.43
CA ARG A 112 -8.97 0.95 5.73
C ARG A 112 -8.11 0.38 4.62
N GLY A 113 -6.92 -0.08 4.98
CA GLY A 113 -5.95 -0.65 4.07
C GLY A 113 -5.16 0.37 3.26
N ASP A 114 -4.11 -0.12 2.61
CA ASP A 114 -3.08 0.72 2.01
C ASP A 114 -3.56 1.54 0.80
N LEU A 115 -4.43 0.98 -0.03
CA LEU A 115 -4.87 1.66 -1.25
C LEU A 115 -5.59 2.98 -0.93
N PRO A 116 -6.70 3.01 -0.16
CA PRO A 116 -7.36 4.26 0.19
C PRO A 116 -6.51 5.10 1.15
N GLY A 117 -5.78 4.46 2.08
CA GLY A 117 -4.87 5.13 3.01
C GLY A 117 -3.85 6.01 2.30
N ASN A 118 -3.04 5.41 1.42
CA ASN A 118 -1.95 6.09 0.76
C ASN A 118 -2.42 7.04 -0.35
N SER A 119 -3.41 6.63 -1.14
CA SER A 119 -3.90 7.45 -2.26
C SER A 119 -4.56 8.74 -1.79
N LEU A 120 -5.41 8.68 -0.76
CA LEU A 120 -6.07 9.87 -0.24
C LEU A 120 -5.09 10.76 0.52
N ARG A 121 -4.18 10.18 1.31
CA ARG A 121 -3.15 10.97 2.02
C ARG A 121 -2.25 11.72 1.06
N TYR A 122 -1.85 11.11 -0.06
CA TYR A 122 -1.07 11.80 -1.09
C TYR A 122 -1.84 12.98 -1.68
N MET A 123 -3.06 12.75 -2.17
CA MET A 123 -3.87 13.82 -2.76
C MET A 123 -4.19 14.95 -1.77
N HIS A 124 -4.46 14.59 -0.52
CA HIS A 124 -4.87 15.55 0.49
C HIS A 124 -3.69 16.33 1.07
N HIS A 125 -2.60 15.65 1.45
CA HIS A 125 -1.46 16.30 2.12
C HIS A 125 -0.36 16.76 1.18
N CYS A 126 -0.12 16.07 0.06
CA CYS A 126 0.91 16.44 -0.91
C CYS A 126 0.37 17.37 -1.99
N GLU A 127 -0.78 17.04 -2.59
CA GLU A 127 -1.39 17.85 -3.66
C GLU A 127 -2.35 18.94 -3.11
N GLY A 128 -2.64 18.93 -1.80
CA GLY A 128 -3.48 19.93 -1.15
C GLY A 128 -4.96 19.87 -1.54
N ILE A 129 -5.43 18.73 -2.02
CA ILE A 129 -6.83 18.55 -2.46
C ILE A 129 -7.73 18.38 -1.24
N ARG A 130 -8.77 19.22 -1.15
CA ARG A 130 -9.79 19.19 -0.09
C ARG A 130 -9.17 19.20 1.33
N PRO A 131 -8.41 20.25 1.72
CA PRO A 131 -7.78 20.34 3.03
C PRO A 131 -8.80 20.43 4.18
N ASP A 132 -10.07 20.65 3.87
CA ASP A 132 -11.20 20.63 4.80
C ASP A 132 -11.55 19.23 5.31
N ILE A 133 -11.28 18.18 4.53
CA ILE A 133 -11.62 16.81 4.89
C ILE A 133 -10.63 16.27 5.91
N THR A 134 -11.13 15.50 6.88
CA THR A 134 -10.29 14.81 7.86
C THR A 134 -10.13 13.34 7.52
N LEU A 135 -8.88 12.87 7.41
CA LEU A 135 -8.56 11.46 7.14
C LEU A 135 -8.13 10.74 8.43
N VAL A 136 -8.75 9.60 8.72
CA VAL A 136 -8.42 8.78 9.91
C VAL A 136 -8.29 7.32 9.49
N ASP A 137 -7.13 6.71 9.75
CA ASP A 137 -6.87 5.32 9.40
C ASP A 137 -7.29 4.38 10.54
N GLN A 138 -8.27 3.51 10.26
CA GLN A 138 -8.85 2.59 11.25
C GLN A 138 -7.83 1.61 11.82
N GLU A 139 -6.93 1.09 10.98
CA GLU A 139 -5.93 0.12 11.40
C GLU A 139 -4.86 0.81 12.25
N MET A 140 -4.53 2.06 11.91
CA MET A 140 -3.58 2.84 12.68
C MET A 140 -4.12 3.26 14.06
N MET A 141 -5.43 3.46 14.22
CA MET A 141 -6.05 3.72 15.53
C MET A 141 -5.83 2.59 16.55
N THR A 142 -5.46 1.39 16.10
CA THR A 142 -5.06 0.29 16.99
C THR A 142 -3.68 0.50 17.61
N TYR A 143 -2.91 1.54 17.27
CA TYR A 143 -1.59 1.77 17.86
C TYR A 143 -1.60 2.95 18.83
N HIS A 144 -1.00 2.74 20.01
CA HIS A 144 -0.94 3.73 21.11
C HIS A 144 -0.29 5.08 20.70
N TRP A 145 0.63 5.06 19.73
CA TRP A 145 1.35 6.26 19.31
C TRP A 145 0.58 7.09 18.28
N TYR A 146 -0.44 6.52 17.63
CA TYR A 146 -1.08 7.12 16.47
C TYR A 146 -2.02 8.26 16.88
N LEU A 147 -2.97 8.00 17.79
CA LEU A 147 -3.96 8.99 18.19
C LEU A 147 -3.34 10.23 18.86
N PRO A 148 -2.35 10.13 19.76
CA PRO A 148 -1.71 11.32 20.33
C PRO A 148 -0.98 12.18 19.30
N LYS A 149 -0.49 11.59 18.21
CA LYS A 149 0.11 12.35 17.09
C LYS A 149 -0.97 12.95 16.20
N LEU A 150 -2.01 12.19 15.90
CA LEU A 150 -3.07 12.59 15.00
C LEU A 150 -3.92 13.72 15.60
N ALA A 151 -4.31 13.61 16.88
CA ALA A 151 -5.12 14.60 17.59
C ALA A 151 -4.47 16.00 17.61
N LYS A 152 -3.13 16.08 17.66
CA LYS A 152 -2.40 17.35 17.59
C LYS A 152 -2.58 18.08 16.26
N HIS A 153 -2.85 17.35 15.18
CA HIS A 153 -2.97 17.89 13.83
C HIS A 153 -4.44 17.98 13.37
N LEU A 154 -5.39 17.48 14.16
CA LEU A 154 -6.82 17.46 13.85
C LEU A 154 -7.66 18.08 14.98
N PRO A 155 -7.66 19.42 15.14
CA PRO A 155 -8.34 20.08 16.27
C PRO A 155 -9.87 19.92 16.26
N GLY A 156 -10.46 19.50 15.14
CA GLY A 156 -11.92 19.30 15.00
C GLY A 156 -12.41 17.87 15.26
N VAL A 157 -11.53 16.94 15.60
CA VAL A 157 -11.86 15.53 15.86
C VAL A 157 -11.48 15.15 17.28
N THR A 158 -12.45 14.61 18.01
CA THR A 158 -12.28 14.21 19.41
C THR A 158 -12.15 12.69 19.49
N PHE A 159 -11.04 12.22 20.06
CA PHE A 159 -10.81 10.80 20.31
C PHE A 159 -11.15 10.47 21.77
N PRO A 160 -12.10 9.55 22.05
CA PRO A 160 -12.57 9.28 23.41
C PRO A 160 -11.63 8.39 24.26
N GLY A 161 -10.48 7.98 23.72
CA GLY A 161 -9.46 7.21 24.45
C GLY A 161 -8.14 7.17 23.69
N ASP A 162 -7.19 6.39 24.21
CA ASP A 162 -5.81 6.33 23.72
C ASP A 162 -5.63 5.35 22.55
N ARG A 163 -6.56 4.41 22.41
CA ARG A 163 -6.48 3.32 21.42
C ARG A 163 -7.87 2.83 21.02
N TRP A 164 -8.05 2.54 19.73
CA TRP A 164 -9.26 1.85 19.26
C TRP A 164 -9.19 0.35 19.57
N ASN A 165 -10.28 -0.20 20.11
CA ASN A 165 -10.46 -1.64 20.34
C ASN A 165 -11.96 -1.98 20.18
N PRO A 166 -12.31 -3.08 19.48
CA PRO A 166 -13.68 -3.62 19.47
C PRO A 166 -14.31 -3.74 20.86
N VAL A 167 -13.53 -4.17 21.85
CA VAL A 167 -13.98 -4.35 23.23
C VAL A 167 -13.59 -3.13 24.04
N GLU A 168 -14.60 -2.48 24.63
CA GLU A 168 -14.40 -1.37 25.56
C GLU A 168 -13.94 -1.90 26.92
N GLY A 169 -12.86 -1.32 27.45
CA GLY A 169 -12.39 -1.61 28.79
C GLY A 169 -10.94 -1.12 28.98
N PRO A 170 -10.54 -0.86 30.23
CA PRO A 170 -9.13 -0.61 30.52
C PRO A 170 -8.33 -1.87 30.18
N LEU A 171 -7.30 -1.72 29.35
CA LEU A 171 -6.31 -2.79 29.21
C LEU A 171 -5.57 -2.99 30.54
N PRO A 172 -4.95 -4.17 30.77
CA PRO A 172 -4.11 -4.43 31.94
C PRO A 172 -3.04 -3.35 32.18
N ASP A 173 -2.62 -2.68 31.09
CA ASP A 173 -1.60 -1.63 31.08
C ASP A 173 -2.15 -0.23 31.43
N GLY A 174 -3.44 -0.11 31.81
CA GLY A 174 -4.10 1.17 32.13
C GLY A 174 -4.53 2.00 30.92
N THR A 175 -4.35 1.50 29.69
CA THR A 175 -4.75 2.19 28.45
C THR A 175 -6.28 2.22 28.33
N ILE A 176 -6.85 3.41 28.08
CA ILE A 176 -8.30 3.57 27.87
C ILE A 176 -8.61 3.29 26.39
N THR A 177 -9.42 2.26 26.13
CA THR A 177 -9.90 1.98 24.78
C THR A 177 -11.25 2.58 24.50
N PHE A 178 -11.53 2.78 23.21
CA PHE A 178 -12.86 3.10 22.73
C PHE A 178 -13.21 2.25 21.51
N ASN A 179 -14.51 1.94 21.38
CA ASN A 179 -15.02 1.35 20.16
C ASN A 179 -15.40 2.44 19.14
N LEU A 180 -15.69 2.01 17.91
CA LEU A 180 -16.06 2.95 16.86
C LEU A 180 -17.39 3.65 17.13
N HIS A 181 -18.33 3.00 17.82
CA HIS A 181 -19.61 3.61 18.17
C HIS A 181 -19.41 4.85 19.05
N HIS A 182 -18.53 4.77 20.04
CA HIS A 182 -18.21 5.89 20.92
C HIS A 182 -17.54 7.02 20.13
N PHE A 183 -16.59 6.71 19.24
CA PHE A 183 -15.98 7.69 18.34
C PHE A 183 -17.01 8.45 17.49
N LEU A 184 -17.93 7.72 16.84
CA LEU A 184 -19.00 8.31 16.03
C LEU A 184 -19.97 9.13 16.88
N LYS A 185 -20.21 8.72 18.13
CA LYS A 185 -21.10 9.44 19.06
C LYS A 185 -20.52 10.79 19.49
N VAL A 186 -19.21 10.85 19.73
CA VAL A 186 -18.54 12.10 20.14
C VAL A 186 -18.35 13.04 18.95
N ASN A 187 -18.18 12.51 17.73
CA ASN A 187 -17.97 13.31 16.52
C ASN A 187 -19.24 13.50 15.66
N ARG A 188 -20.44 13.48 16.27
CA ARG A 188 -21.71 13.64 15.54
C ARG A 188 -21.87 15.00 14.83
N HIS A 189 -21.05 15.99 15.18
CA HIS A 189 -21.03 17.29 14.53
C HIS A 189 -20.44 17.27 13.12
N LYS A 190 -19.74 16.18 12.74
CA LYS A 190 -19.18 15.99 11.39
C LYS A 190 -19.74 14.73 10.73
N ASP A 191 -20.01 14.81 9.44
CA ASP A 191 -20.39 13.63 8.66
C ASP A 191 -19.20 12.68 8.54
N THR A 192 -19.38 11.45 9.02
CA THR A 192 -18.33 10.42 9.00
C THR A 192 -18.65 9.36 7.96
N PHE A 193 -17.72 9.15 7.02
CA PHE A 193 -17.79 8.16 5.95
C PHE A 193 -16.74 7.08 6.13
N VAL A 194 -16.98 5.92 5.52
CA VAL A 194 -16.10 4.76 5.60
C VAL A 194 -15.68 4.34 4.21
N CYS A 195 -14.37 4.22 4.00
CA CYS A 195 -13.81 3.70 2.76
C CYS A 195 -13.40 2.23 2.94
N ILE A 196 -13.91 1.35 2.08
CA ILE A 196 -13.58 -0.10 2.07
C ILE A 196 -13.98 -0.82 3.38
N GLY A 197 -15.07 -0.35 4.00
CA GLY A 197 -15.76 -1.04 5.09
C GLY A 197 -15.20 -0.79 6.48
N LEU A 198 -15.98 -1.22 7.47
CA LEU A 198 -15.62 -1.13 8.89
C LEU A 198 -14.93 -2.40 9.34
N HIS A 199 -14.01 -2.26 10.29
CA HIS A 199 -13.53 -3.42 11.02
C HIS A 199 -14.68 -3.96 11.88
N GLU A 200 -15.28 -5.08 11.47
CA GLU A 200 -16.20 -5.83 12.33
C GLU A 200 -15.40 -6.34 13.51
N GLY A 201 -15.78 -5.88 14.70
CA GLY A 201 -15.36 -6.42 15.98
C GLY A 201 -16.23 -7.60 16.34
#